data_AF-A0A0N4XHE7-F1
#
_entry.id   AF-A0A0N4XHE7-F1
#
_cell.length_a   1.000
_cell.length_b   1.000
_cell.length_c   1.000
_cell.angle_alpha   90.00
_cell.angle_beta   90.00
_cell.angle_gamma   90.00
#
_symmetry.space_group_name_H-M   'P 1'
#
loop_
_entity.id
_entity.type
_entity.pdbx_description
1 polymer ?
#
loop_
_entity_poly.entity_id
_entity_poly.type
_entity_poly.pdbx_seq_one_letter_code
_entity_poly.pdbx_strand_id
1 'polypeptide(L)'
;YATSTVLRVTFGWEDEELPKSVVLKTPAHKDQRDDDEAKYHYLMFKRECNVYDWTQKYTKLPAPRIFHIKRHTKEFSGVVVMEDIGERGVQQDAIKGLSVDGVRDLLRQLAVLHTVSMKHTGWSTTVADLPPSYYTSLVSNYNEVVNFFEHQDVDHSRFVETGRYFTAEYMHEMSTEAAEHLPPRVFVHGEPYASNIFTIADSREHRIAAIIDWTGSPVCFR
;
A
#
# COMPACT_ATOMS: atom_id res chain seq x y z
N TYR A 1 12.71 -0.34 2.46
CA TYR A 1 12.67 -0.38 3.94
C TYR A 1 11.22 -0.63 4.38
N ALA A 2 10.95 -1.60 5.26
CA ALA A 2 9.57 -1.92 5.65
C ALA A 2 9.06 -0.95 6.72
N THR A 3 7.93 -0.27 6.47
CA THR A 3 7.32 0.71 7.40
C THR A 3 6.44 0.05 8.46
N SER A 4 6.24 -1.26 8.38
CA SER A 4 5.37 -2.03 9.27
C SER A 4 5.89 -3.44 9.50
N THR A 5 5.57 -3.99 10.67
CA THR A 5 5.73 -5.41 11.00
C THR A 5 4.39 -6.10 10.78
N VAL A 6 4.40 -7.24 10.09
CA VAL A 6 3.21 -8.05 9.81
C VAL A 6 3.40 -9.44 10.44
N LEU A 7 2.44 -9.87 11.24
CA LEU A 7 2.45 -11.14 11.95
C LEU A 7 1.15 -11.89 11.66
N ARG A 8 1.26 -13.18 11.31
CA ARG A 8 0.11 -14.09 11.30
C ARG A 8 -0.03 -14.69 12.69
N VAL A 9 -1.22 -14.59 13.28
CA VAL A 9 -1.55 -15.20 14.57
C VAL A 9 -2.59 -16.27 14.33
N THR A 10 -2.29 -17.50 14.76
CA THR A 10 -3.21 -18.63 14.73
C THR A 10 -3.77 -18.86 16.12
N PHE A 11 -5.02 -19.29 16.18
CA PHE A 11 -5.72 -19.54 17.43
C PHE A 11 -6.15 -20.99 17.56
N GLY A 12 -6.23 -21.47 18.80
CA GLY A 12 -6.74 -22.80 19.15
C GLY A 12 -8.06 -22.72 19.92
N TRP A 13 -8.98 -21.83 19.54
CA TRP A 13 -10.32 -21.78 20.14
C TRP A 13 -11.13 -23.00 19.70
N GLU A 14 -12.05 -23.48 20.56
CA GLU A 14 -12.93 -24.62 20.25
C GLU A 14 -14.12 -24.24 19.34
N ASP A 15 -14.43 -22.95 19.26
CA ASP A 15 -15.53 -22.41 18.46
C ASP A 15 -15.15 -22.34 16.97
N GLU A 16 -15.84 -23.10 16.13
CA GLU A 16 -15.61 -23.15 14.68
C GLU A 16 -16.08 -21.88 13.94
N GLU A 17 -16.94 -21.05 14.56
CA GLU A 17 -17.41 -19.80 13.95
C GLU A 17 -16.40 -18.66 14.10
N LEU A 18 -15.43 -18.79 15.01
CA LEU A 18 -14.37 -17.81 15.21
C LEU A 18 -13.24 -17.96 14.16
N PRO A 19 -12.58 -16.85 13.78
CA PRO A 19 -11.45 -16.92 12.87
C PRO A 19 -10.32 -17.78 13.47
N LYS A 20 -9.86 -18.78 12.71
CA LYS A 20 -8.73 -19.64 13.07
C LYS A 20 -7.39 -18.89 13.07
N SER A 21 -7.33 -17.82 12.30
CA SER A 21 -6.13 -17.01 12.12
C SER A 21 -6.51 -15.56 11.79
N VAL A 22 -5.62 -14.65 12.16
CA VAL A 22 -5.69 -13.23 11.81
C VAL A 22 -4.31 -12.71 11.45
N VAL A 23 -4.28 -11.59 10.73
CA VAL A 23 -3.07 -10.82 10.49
C VAL A 23 -3.06 -9.61 11.41
N LEU A 24 -1.98 -9.47 12.17
CA LEU A 24 -1.65 -8.28 12.94
C LEU A 24 -0.62 -7.46 12.15
N LYS A 25 -0.91 -6.18 11.92
CA LYS A 25 0.07 -5.23 11.37
C LYS A 25 0.26 -4.07 12.33
N THR A 26 1.52 -3.75 12.62
CA THR A 26 1.93 -2.64 13.49
C THR A 26 2.97 -1.79 12.77
N PRO A 27 3.17 -0.51 13.11
CA PRO A 27 4.34 0.24 12.64
C PRO A 27 5.64 -0.54 12.91
N ALA A 28 6.62 -0.41 12.02
CA ALA A 28 7.91 -1.06 12.21
C ALA A 28 8.61 -0.42 13.41
N HIS A 29 8.62 -1.16 14.53
CA HIS A 29 9.29 -0.75 15.75
C HIS A 29 10.68 -1.39 15.75
N LYS A 30 11.68 -0.68 15.23
CA LYS A 30 13.04 -0.87 15.73
C LYS A 30 13.17 0.02 16.97
N ASP A 31 14.04 -0.32 17.92
CA ASP A 31 14.29 0.41 19.17
C ASP A 31 14.86 1.84 18.96
N GLN A 32 14.24 2.60 18.06
CA GLN A 32 14.70 3.88 17.57
C GLN A 32 14.24 4.93 18.56
N ARG A 33 15.21 5.39 19.35
CA ARG A 33 15.17 6.63 20.13
C ARG A 33 15.10 7.88 19.23
N ASP A 34 14.73 7.73 17.96
CA ASP A 34 14.72 8.78 16.96
C ASP A 34 13.26 9.10 16.60
N ASP A 35 12.78 10.21 17.15
CA ASP A 35 11.37 10.61 17.11
C ASP A 35 10.85 10.77 15.67
N ASP A 36 11.71 11.11 14.72
CA ASP A 36 11.31 11.42 13.34
C ASP A 36 11.03 10.18 12.48
N GLU A 37 11.84 9.12 12.58
CA GLU A 37 11.60 7.86 11.85
C GLU A 37 10.36 7.14 12.40
N ALA A 38 10.21 7.10 13.73
CA ALA A 38 9.03 6.56 14.39
C ALA A 38 7.76 7.32 13.98
N LYS A 39 7.82 8.65 13.96
CA LYS A 39 6.74 9.51 13.47
C LYS A 39 6.42 9.25 12.00
N TYR A 40 7.42 9.07 11.14
CA TYR A 40 7.22 8.74 9.73
C TYR A 40 6.49 7.39 9.56
N HIS A 41 6.97 6.32 10.20
CA HIS A 41 6.29 5.01 10.16
C HIS A 41 4.87 5.09 10.69
N TYR A 42 4.66 5.83 11.78
CA TYR A 42 3.33 6.04 12.34
C TYR A 42 2.40 6.81 11.39
N LEU A 43 2.90 7.83 10.69
CA LEU A 43 2.11 8.57 9.70
C LEU A 43 1.67 7.65 8.54
N MET A 44 2.58 6.83 8.02
CA MET A 44 2.28 5.85 6.98
C MET A 44 1.28 4.79 7.46
N PHE A 45 1.45 4.27 8.68
CA PHE A 45 0.52 3.33 9.30
C PHE A 45 -0.87 3.94 9.53
N LYS A 46 -0.94 5.17 10.07
CA LYS A 46 -2.20 5.89 10.30
C LYS A 46 -2.93 6.11 8.98
N ARG A 47 -2.20 6.47 7.94
CA ARG A 47 -2.74 6.63 6.58
C ARG A 47 -3.33 5.33 6.06
N GLU A 48 -2.61 4.23 6.15
CA GLU A 48 -3.11 2.92 5.73
C GLU A 48 -4.37 2.50 6.51
N CYS A 49 -4.39 2.74 7.83
CA CYS A 49 -5.58 2.50 8.66
C CYS A 49 -6.80 3.32 8.19
N ASN A 50 -6.58 4.56 7.73
CA ASN A 50 -7.65 5.39 7.17
C ASN A 50 -8.17 4.83 5.83
N VAL A 51 -7.28 4.22 5.03
CA VAL A 51 -7.70 3.50 3.82
C VAL A 51 -8.57 2.31 4.20
N TYR A 52 -8.16 1.49 5.17
CA TYR A 52 -8.95 0.36 5.66
C TYR A 52 -10.30 0.77 6.27
N ASP A 53 -10.36 1.89 7.00
CA ASP A 53 -11.62 2.48 7.49
C ASP A 53 -12.56 2.89 6.35
N TRP A 54 -12.03 3.28 5.20
CA TRP A 54 -12.83 3.63 4.03
C TRP A 54 -13.22 2.41 3.22
N THR A 55 -12.29 1.51 2.90
CA THR A 55 -12.54 0.35 2.02
C THR A 55 -13.53 -0.63 2.63
N GLN A 56 -13.52 -0.84 3.95
CA GLN A 56 -14.45 -1.75 4.62
C GLN A 56 -15.93 -1.32 4.51
N LYS A 57 -16.21 -0.06 4.16
CA LYS A 57 -17.57 0.44 3.91
C LYS A 57 -18.14 -0.04 2.57
N TYR A 58 -17.29 -0.55 1.67
CA TYR A 58 -17.67 -0.94 0.31
C TYR A 58 -17.26 -2.38 0.03
N THR A 59 -18.19 -3.31 0.27
CA THR A 59 -17.98 -4.77 0.14
C THR A 59 -17.58 -5.25 -1.25
N LYS A 60 -17.71 -4.41 -2.28
CA LYS A 60 -17.25 -4.72 -3.65
C LYS A 60 -15.74 -4.55 -3.82
N LEU A 61 -15.06 -3.87 -2.89
CA LEU A 61 -13.62 -3.68 -2.96
C LEU A 61 -12.93 -4.94 -2.41
N PRO A 62 -11.97 -5.51 -3.15
CA PRO A 62 -11.22 -6.67 -2.70
C PRO A 62 -10.18 -6.24 -1.66
N ALA A 63 -10.61 -6.00 -0.43
CA ALA A 63 -9.74 -5.69 0.71
C ALA A 63 -9.96 -6.71 1.82
N PRO A 64 -8.98 -6.93 2.71
CA PRO A 64 -9.18 -7.74 3.90
C PRO A 64 -10.29 -7.17 4.78
N ARG A 65 -11.10 -8.03 5.37
CA ARG A 65 -12.00 -7.61 6.44
C ARG A 65 -11.19 -7.14 7.65
N ILE A 66 -11.57 -6.02 8.23
CA ILE A 66 -10.92 -5.46 9.41
C ILE A 66 -11.70 -5.86 10.64
N PHE A 67 -11.03 -6.47 11.61
CA PHE A 67 -11.62 -6.82 12.90
C PHE A 67 -11.44 -5.70 13.92
N HIS A 68 -10.28 -5.06 13.93
CA HIS A 68 -9.98 -3.99 14.87
C HIS A 68 -8.87 -3.07 14.38
N ILE A 69 -8.98 -1.77 14.68
CA ILE A 69 -7.89 -0.80 14.50
C ILE A 69 -7.73 -0.02 15.80
N LYS A 70 -6.50 -0.01 16.33
CA LYS A 70 -6.12 0.82 17.47
C LYS A 70 -4.93 1.68 17.13
N ARG A 71 -5.06 2.98 17.35
CA ARG A 71 -4.01 3.98 17.06
C ARG A 71 -3.54 4.60 18.38
N HIS A 72 -2.23 4.70 18.55
CA HIS A 72 -1.56 5.20 19.74
C HIS A 72 -0.68 6.39 19.36
N THR A 73 -1.30 7.56 19.18
CA THR A 73 -0.61 8.75 18.61
C THR A 73 0.54 9.25 19.47
N LYS A 74 0.41 9.20 20.80
CA LYS A 74 1.46 9.67 21.72
C LYS A 74 2.70 8.78 21.70
N GLU A 75 2.52 7.49 21.48
CA GLU A 75 3.59 6.50 21.44
C GLU A 75 4.04 6.18 20.00
N PHE A 76 3.55 6.91 18.99
CA PHE A 76 3.75 6.61 17.55
C PHE A 76 3.53 5.13 17.20
N SER A 77 2.56 4.49 17.84
CA SER A 77 2.31 3.06 17.70
C SER A 77 0.86 2.77 17.33
N GLY A 78 0.55 1.49 17.12
CA GLY A 78 -0.78 1.05 16.76
C GLY A 78 -0.80 -0.37 16.27
N VAL A 79 -2.00 -0.90 16.11
CA VAL A 79 -2.25 -2.23 15.56
C VAL A 79 -3.51 -2.21 14.71
N VAL A 80 -3.45 -2.88 13.56
CA VAL A 80 -4.62 -3.33 12.81
C VAL A 80 -4.67 -4.85 12.88
N VAL A 81 -5.84 -5.37 13.23
CA VAL A 81 -6.19 -6.78 13.22
C VAL A 81 -7.12 -7.00 12.03
N MET A 82 -6.69 -7.82 11.09
CA MET A 82 -7.41 -8.05 9.84
C MET A 82 -7.51 -9.54 9.51
N GLU A 83 -8.42 -9.85 8.60
CA GLU A 83 -8.63 -11.17 8.01
C GLU A 83 -7.31 -11.73 7.47
N ASP A 84 -7.04 -12.99 7.82
CA ASP A 84 -5.99 -13.76 7.15
C ASP A 84 -6.50 -14.25 5.79
N ILE A 85 -6.09 -13.56 4.73
CA ILE A 85 -6.46 -13.90 3.36
C ILE A 85 -5.84 -15.22 2.91
N GLY A 86 -4.77 -15.68 3.58
CA GLY A 86 -4.14 -16.98 3.32
C GLY A 86 -5.11 -18.16 3.48
N GLU A 87 -6.20 -18.01 4.24
CA GLU A 87 -7.23 -19.04 4.41
C GLU A 87 -8.10 -19.24 3.15
N ARG A 88 -8.19 -18.24 2.26
CA ARG A 88 -9.02 -18.29 1.04
C ARG A 88 -8.32 -17.89 -0.25
N GLY A 89 -7.03 -17.55 -0.17
CA GLY A 89 -6.28 -17.05 -1.30
C GLY A 89 -4.78 -17.27 -1.18
N VAL A 90 -4.10 -17.12 -2.32
CA VAL A 90 -2.66 -17.30 -2.47
C VAL A 90 -2.04 -15.96 -2.85
N GLN A 91 -1.08 -15.51 -2.05
CA GLN A 91 -0.29 -14.32 -2.36
C GLN A 91 0.54 -14.56 -3.62
N GLN A 92 0.56 -13.60 -4.52
CA GLN A 92 1.26 -13.73 -5.79
C GLN A 92 2.73 -13.32 -5.64
N ASP A 93 3.58 -13.98 -6.42
CA ASP A 93 5.03 -13.82 -6.33
C ASP A 93 5.47 -12.60 -7.15
N ALA A 94 6.30 -11.74 -6.58
CA ALA A 94 6.77 -10.52 -7.23
C ALA A 94 7.61 -10.78 -8.49
N ILE A 95 8.39 -11.87 -8.51
CA ILE A 95 9.29 -12.25 -9.60
C ILE A 95 8.49 -12.92 -10.71
N LYS A 96 7.57 -13.83 -10.36
CA LYS A 96 6.73 -14.52 -11.34
C LYS A 96 5.63 -13.63 -11.92
N GLY A 97 5.20 -12.62 -11.16
CA GLY A 97 4.13 -11.72 -11.54
C GLY A 97 2.75 -12.39 -11.51
N LEU A 98 1.79 -11.76 -12.20
CA LEU A 98 0.42 -12.24 -12.35
C LEU A 98 0.24 -12.92 -13.71
N SER A 99 -0.64 -13.92 -13.77
CA SER A 99 -1.11 -14.45 -15.06
C SER A 99 -1.89 -13.39 -15.84
N VAL A 100 -2.04 -13.56 -17.17
CA VAL A 100 -2.80 -12.63 -18.02
C VAL A 100 -4.24 -12.44 -17.51
N ASP A 101 -4.89 -13.52 -17.09
CA ASP A 101 -6.24 -13.44 -16.53
C ASP A 101 -6.26 -12.76 -15.16
N GLY A 102 -5.23 -12.99 -14.33
CA GLY A 102 -5.06 -12.28 -13.06
C GLY A 102 -4.86 -10.78 -13.25
N VAL A 103 -4.08 -10.35 -14.24
CA VAL A 103 -3.94 -8.93 -14.62
C VAL A 103 -5.28 -8.37 -15.10
N ARG A 104 -6.01 -9.11 -15.94
CA ARG A 104 -7.32 -8.67 -16.43
C ARG A 104 -8.31 -8.48 -15.28
N ASP A 105 -8.33 -9.39 -14.32
CA ASP A 105 -9.20 -9.25 -13.15
C ASP A 105 -8.74 -8.11 -12.22
N LEU A 106 -7.43 -7.97 -11.97
CA LEU A 106 -6.88 -6.84 -11.23
C LEU A 106 -7.30 -5.49 -11.83
N LEU A 107 -7.19 -5.32 -13.15
CA LEU A 107 -7.64 -4.11 -13.83
C LEU A 107 -9.14 -3.85 -13.65
N ARG A 108 -9.98 -4.90 -13.64
CA ARG A 108 -11.41 -4.75 -13.32
C ARG A 108 -11.61 -4.31 -11.88
N GLN A 109 -10.89 -4.88 -10.92
CA GLN A 109 -10.98 -4.50 -9.51
C GLN A 109 -10.52 -3.05 -9.27
N LEU A 110 -9.45 -2.62 -9.93
CA LEU A 110 -8.99 -1.23 -9.90
C LEU A 110 -10.02 -0.28 -10.54
N ALA A 111 -10.67 -0.69 -11.63
CA ALA A 111 -11.77 0.10 -12.21
C ALA A 111 -12.98 0.21 -11.27
N VAL A 112 -13.28 -0.84 -10.50
CA VAL A 112 -14.31 -0.80 -9.44
C VAL A 112 -13.89 0.15 -8.32
N LEU A 113 -12.64 0.09 -7.85
CA LEU A 113 -12.08 1.02 -6.88
C LEU A 113 -12.26 2.47 -7.33
N HIS A 114 -11.82 2.78 -8.56
CA HIS A 114 -11.93 4.10 -9.15
C HIS A 114 -13.40 4.54 -9.23
N THR A 115 -14.29 3.69 -9.73
CA THR A 115 -15.73 3.99 -9.82
C THR A 115 -16.37 4.27 -8.46
N VAL A 116 -16.06 3.46 -7.44
CA VAL A 116 -16.55 3.66 -6.06
C VAL A 116 -16.01 4.97 -5.50
N SER A 117 -14.73 5.26 -5.72
CA SER A 117 -14.08 6.47 -5.24
C SER A 117 -14.66 7.75 -5.87
N MET A 118 -15.04 7.71 -7.15
CA MET A 118 -15.70 8.86 -7.82
C MET A 118 -17.09 9.13 -7.24
N LYS A 119 -17.82 8.07 -6.88
CA LYS A 119 -19.17 8.18 -6.29
C LYS A 119 -19.12 8.61 -4.82
N HIS A 120 -18.08 8.21 -4.10
CA HIS A 120 -17.97 8.40 -2.66
C HIS A 120 -16.66 9.10 -2.29
N THR A 121 -16.63 10.42 -2.46
CA THR A 121 -15.43 11.26 -2.33
C THR A 121 -14.88 11.41 -0.90
N GLY A 122 -15.51 10.81 0.11
CA GLY A 122 -15.06 10.92 1.51
C GLY A 122 -13.61 10.46 1.78
N TRP A 123 -13.04 9.62 0.90
CA TRP A 123 -11.63 9.24 0.96
C TRP A 123 -10.69 10.44 0.85
N SER A 124 -11.04 11.47 0.06
CA SER A 124 -10.15 12.61 -0.22
C SER A 124 -9.91 13.52 0.99
N THR A 125 -10.72 13.37 2.03
CA THR A 125 -10.56 14.07 3.32
C THR A 125 -10.08 13.13 4.43
N THR A 126 -10.31 11.83 4.28
CA THR A 126 -9.98 10.81 5.29
C THR A 126 -8.55 10.29 5.12
N VAL A 127 -8.11 10.10 3.88
CA VAL A 127 -6.78 9.64 3.53
C VAL A 127 -5.92 10.86 3.20
N ALA A 128 -4.98 11.17 4.09
CA ALA A 128 -4.06 12.29 3.89
C ALA A 128 -3.14 12.05 2.70
N ASP A 129 -2.63 13.12 2.10
CA ASP A 129 -1.54 13.05 1.12
C ASP A 129 -0.29 12.42 1.73
N LEU A 130 0.59 11.92 0.88
CA LEU A 130 1.87 11.37 1.32
C LEU A 130 2.71 12.49 1.95
N PRO A 131 3.34 12.26 3.11
CA PRO A 131 4.12 13.30 3.78
C PRO A 131 5.35 13.67 2.96
N PRO A 132 5.86 14.93 3.02
CA PRO A 132 7.07 15.34 2.32
C PRO A 132 8.27 14.40 2.53
N SER A 133 8.42 13.85 3.73
CA SER A 133 9.46 12.89 4.10
C SER A 133 9.42 11.58 3.28
N TYR A 134 8.24 11.20 2.74
CA TYR A 134 8.12 10.07 1.82
C TYR A 134 8.90 10.33 0.52
N TYR A 135 8.71 11.50 -0.08
CA TYR A 135 9.42 11.87 -1.32
C TYR A 135 10.92 12.04 -1.05
N THR A 136 11.30 12.64 0.08
CA THR A 136 12.71 12.71 0.50
C THR A 136 13.34 11.32 0.61
N SER A 137 12.62 10.35 1.20
CA SER A 137 13.10 8.96 1.28
C SER A 137 13.24 8.31 -0.11
N LEU A 138 12.29 8.54 -1.03
CA LEU A 138 12.39 8.04 -2.40
C LEU A 138 13.61 8.61 -3.15
N VAL A 139 13.86 9.90 -3.01
CA VAL A 139 15.04 10.56 -3.60
C VAL A 139 16.34 10.01 -3.00
N SER A 140 16.38 9.81 -1.67
CA SER A 140 17.54 9.20 -1.01
C SER A 140 17.82 7.79 -1.56
N ASN A 141 16.79 6.95 -1.67
CA ASN A 141 16.91 5.60 -2.23
C ASN A 141 17.39 5.64 -3.70
N TYR A 142 16.90 6.58 -4.50
CA TYR A 142 17.37 6.77 -5.87
C TYR A 142 18.86 7.12 -5.90
N ASN A 143 19.30 8.07 -5.05
CA ASN A 143 20.70 8.46 -4.99
C ASN A 143 21.61 7.31 -4.53
N GLU A 144 21.16 6.48 -3.59
CA GLU A 144 21.88 5.26 -3.19
C GLU A 144 22.06 4.28 -4.36
N VAL A 145 21.01 4.10 -5.17
CA VAL A 145 21.04 3.25 -6.37
C VAL A 145 21.98 3.81 -7.42
N VAL A 146 21.90 5.11 -7.71
CA VAL A 146 22.81 5.81 -8.65
C VAL A 146 24.25 5.63 -8.18
N ASN A 147 24.54 5.97 -6.93
CA ASN A 147 25.88 5.83 -6.35
C ASN A 147 26.39 4.39 -6.47
N PHE A 148 25.56 3.37 -6.16
CA PHE A 148 25.96 1.98 -6.31
C PHE A 148 26.37 1.63 -7.75
N PHE A 149 25.59 2.03 -8.74
CA PHE A 149 25.85 1.71 -10.15
C PHE A 149 26.94 2.57 -10.79
N GLU A 150 27.15 3.81 -10.31
CA GLU A 150 28.28 4.65 -10.73
C GLU A 150 29.63 3.98 -10.41
N HIS A 151 29.70 3.23 -9.31
CA HIS A 151 30.90 2.47 -8.92
C HIS A 151 31.04 1.12 -9.66
N GLN A 152 30.16 0.80 -10.62
CA GLN A 152 30.11 -0.48 -11.33
C GLN A 152 30.21 -0.33 -12.87
N ASP A 153 30.73 0.80 -13.38
CA ASP A 153 30.96 1.03 -14.82
C ASP A 153 29.67 0.92 -15.69
N VAL A 154 28.51 1.25 -15.11
CA VAL A 154 27.21 1.26 -15.82
C VAL A 154 27.06 2.55 -16.62
N ASP A 155 26.48 2.50 -17.82
CA ASP A 155 26.19 3.67 -18.66
C ASP A 155 25.44 4.78 -17.91
N HIS A 156 26.14 5.87 -17.61
CA HIS A 156 25.65 7.01 -16.83
C HIS A 156 24.61 7.85 -17.57
N SER A 157 24.49 7.72 -18.90
CA SER A 157 23.57 8.53 -19.70
C SER A 157 22.13 8.40 -19.22
N ARG A 158 21.73 7.19 -18.82
CA ARG A 158 20.38 6.91 -18.30
C ARG A 158 20.09 7.61 -16.98
N PHE A 159 21.04 7.61 -16.04
CA PHE A 159 20.85 8.26 -14.73
C PHE A 159 20.79 9.78 -14.84
N VAL A 160 21.58 10.36 -15.76
CA VAL A 160 21.54 11.81 -16.05
C VAL A 160 20.18 12.19 -16.64
N GLU A 161 19.66 11.42 -17.59
CA GLU A 161 18.35 11.67 -18.21
C GLU A 161 17.19 11.50 -17.23
N THR A 162 17.26 10.50 -16.34
CA THR A 162 16.17 10.23 -15.38
C THR A 162 16.24 11.10 -14.14
N GLY A 163 17.40 11.63 -13.77
CA GLY A 163 17.62 12.35 -12.51
C GLY A 163 16.68 13.52 -12.26
N ARG A 164 16.26 14.24 -13.32
CA ARG A 164 15.28 15.33 -13.21
C ARG A 164 13.92 14.91 -12.65
N TYR A 165 13.54 13.64 -12.79
CA TYR A 165 12.28 13.08 -12.29
C TYR A 165 12.39 12.53 -10.87
N PHE A 166 13.61 12.46 -10.32
CA PHE A 166 13.88 11.96 -8.98
C PHE A 166 14.28 13.11 -8.04
N THR A 167 13.48 14.18 -8.04
CA THR A 167 13.53 15.27 -7.06
C THR A 167 12.29 15.25 -6.18
N ALA A 168 12.41 15.70 -4.94
CA ALA A 168 11.28 15.66 -4.00
C ALA A 168 10.18 16.62 -4.47
N GLU A 169 10.59 17.76 -5.03
CA GLU A 169 9.72 18.78 -5.63
C GLU A 169 8.93 18.20 -6.80
N TYR A 170 9.61 17.57 -7.78
CA TYR A 170 8.93 16.99 -8.94
C TYR A 170 7.94 15.90 -8.52
N MET A 171 8.33 14.98 -7.62
CA MET A 171 7.42 13.92 -7.17
C MET A 171 6.24 14.48 -6.37
N HIS A 172 6.47 15.51 -5.56
CA HIS A 172 5.41 16.20 -4.84
C HIS A 172 4.42 16.82 -5.82
N GLU A 173 4.88 17.69 -6.72
CA GLU A 173 4.09 18.36 -7.77
C GLU A 173 3.30 17.34 -8.60
N MET A 174 3.93 16.27 -9.07
CA MET A 174 3.25 15.25 -9.87
C MET A 174 2.17 14.49 -9.09
N SER A 175 2.29 14.39 -7.77
CA SER A 175 1.33 13.67 -6.92
C SER A 175 0.18 14.56 -6.42
N THR A 176 0.40 15.87 -6.28
CA THR A 176 -0.56 16.81 -5.69
C THR A 176 -1.19 17.76 -6.72
N GLU A 177 -0.41 18.21 -7.72
CA GLU A 177 -0.74 19.32 -8.63
C GLU A 177 -1.00 18.88 -10.07
N ALA A 178 -0.25 17.91 -10.63
CA ALA A 178 -0.45 17.45 -12.04
C ALA A 178 -1.89 17.01 -12.34
N ALA A 179 -2.55 16.63 -11.27
CA ALA A 179 -3.87 16.13 -11.19
C ALA A 179 -4.94 17.25 -11.45
N GLU A 180 -4.59 18.54 -11.32
CA GLU A 180 -5.48 19.65 -11.69
C GLU A 180 -5.74 19.75 -13.20
N HIS A 181 -4.91 19.07 -14.01
CA HIS A 181 -4.96 19.13 -15.46
C HIS A 181 -5.67 17.93 -16.11
N LEU A 182 -6.01 16.89 -15.34
CA LEU A 182 -6.63 15.66 -15.83
C LEU A 182 -7.81 15.28 -14.91
N PRO A 183 -9.07 15.41 -15.35
CA PRO A 183 -10.23 14.88 -14.63
C PRO A 183 -10.62 13.48 -15.13
N PRO A 184 -11.18 12.58 -14.29
CA PRO A 184 -11.69 12.79 -12.92
C PRO A 184 -10.81 12.24 -11.78
N ARG A 185 -10.91 12.85 -10.58
CA ARG A 185 -10.21 12.41 -9.36
C ARG A 185 -10.64 11.01 -8.92
N VAL A 186 -9.69 10.09 -8.80
CA VAL A 186 -9.94 8.74 -8.31
C VAL A 186 -8.98 8.35 -7.19
N PHE A 187 -9.42 7.45 -6.32
CA PHE A 187 -8.57 6.87 -5.30
C PHE A 187 -7.74 5.73 -5.90
N VAL A 188 -6.42 5.81 -5.79
CA VAL A 188 -5.48 4.92 -6.48
C VAL A 188 -4.71 4.06 -5.47
N HIS A 189 -4.53 2.77 -5.76
CA HIS A 189 -3.78 1.87 -4.88
C HIS A 189 -2.30 2.22 -4.74
N GLY A 190 -1.69 2.76 -5.81
CA GLY A 190 -0.28 3.16 -5.87
C GLY A 190 0.65 2.04 -6.27
N GLU A 191 0.58 0.93 -5.54
CA GLU A 191 1.52 -0.19 -5.71
C GLU A 191 0.79 -1.52 -5.97
N PRO A 192 0.00 -1.65 -7.05
CA PRO A 192 -0.74 -2.89 -7.36
C PRO A 192 0.19 -3.97 -7.95
N TYR A 193 1.36 -4.17 -7.34
CA TYR A 193 2.34 -5.18 -7.73
C TYR A 193 1.89 -6.56 -7.28
N ALA A 194 2.35 -7.62 -7.96
CA ALA A 194 1.92 -9.00 -7.67
C ALA A 194 2.08 -9.39 -6.19
N SER A 195 3.15 -8.96 -5.50
CA SER A 195 3.33 -9.18 -4.07
C SER A 195 2.19 -8.67 -3.18
N ASN A 196 1.44 -7.67 -3.66
CA ASN A 196 0.36 -7.03 -2.94
C ASN A 196 -1.01 -7.60 -3.32
N ILE A 197 -1.03 -8.67 -4.12
CA ILE A 197 -2.25 -9.29 -4.66
C ILE A 197 -2.38 -10.72 -4.14
N PHE A 198 -3.59 -11.04 -3.68
CA PHE A 198 -4.02 -12.42 -3.42
C PHE A 198 -5.01 -12.86 -4.49
N THR A 199 -4.85 -14.07 -5.01
CA THR A 199 -5.84 -14.72 -5.88
C THR A 199 -6.56 -15.84 -5.15
N ILE A 200 -7.80 -16.14 -5.51
CA ILE A 200 -8.56 -17.25 -4.90
C ILE A 200 -7.84 -18.58 -5.16
N ALA A 201 -7.61 -19.39 -4.11
CA ALA A 201 -6.78 -20.59 -4.16
C ALA A 201 -7.35 -21.70 -5.08
N ASP A 202 -8.67 -21.87 -5.09
CA ASP A 202 -9.36 -22.99 -5.77
C ASP A 202 -10.09 -22.58 -7.06
N SER A 203 -9.84 -21.37 -7.55
CA SER A 203 -10.57 -20.86 -8.69
C SER A 203 -9.90 -21.28 -9.99
N ARG A 204 -10.64 -22.00 -10.86
CA ARG A 204 -10.28 -22.19 -12.27
C ARG A 204 -10.12 -20.84 -13.01
N GLU A 205 -10.67 -19.77 -12.45
CA GLU A 205 -10.54 -18.40 -12.92
C GLU A 205 -9.58 -17.63 -12.00
N HIS A 206 -8.57 -16.94 -12.54
CA HIS A 206 -7.61 -16.16 -11.74
C HIS A 206 -8.23 -14.88 -11.16
N ARG A 207 -9.14 -15.04 -10.18
CA ARG A 207 -9.88 -13.94 -9.54
C ARG A 207 -9.12 -13.40 -8.34
N ILE A 208 -9.12 -12.08 -8.20
CA ILE A 208 -8.50 -11.38 -7.08
C ILE A 208 -9.35 -11.60 -5.82
N ALA A 209 -8.70 -12.13 -4.77
CA ALA A 209 -9.27 -12.34 -3.45
C ALA A 209 -9.12 -11.10 -2.56
N ALA A 210 -7.96 -10.44 -2.63
CA ALA A 210 -7.67 -9.20 -1.92
C ALA A 210 -6.50 -8.44 -2.57
N ILE A 211 -6.51 -7.13 -2.38
CA ILE A 211 -5.43 -6.19 -2.67
C ILE A 211 -5.02 -5.59 -1.31
N ILE A 212 -3.73 -5.66 -0.99
CA ILE A 212 -3.16 -5.27 0.29
C ILE A 212 -2.05 -4.25 0.13
N ASP A 213 -1.51 -3.77 1.25
CA ASP A 213 -0.42 -2.79 1.29
C ASP A 213 -0.79 -1.44 0.67
N TRP A 214 -1.70 -0.75 1.35
CA TRP A 214 -2.22 0.56 0.94
C TRP A 214 -1.34 1.72 1.40
N THR A 215 -0.10 1.45 1.83
CA THR A 215 0.81 2.46 2.37
C THR A 215 1.23 3.47 1.30
N GLY A 216 1.63 2.96 0.13
CA GLY A 216 2.09 3.74 -1.03
C GLY A 216 0.97 4.32 -1.90
N SER A 217 -0.31 4.15 -1.54
CA SER A 217 -1.45 4.68 -2.30
C SER A 217 -1.28 6.19 -2.52
N PRO A 218 -0.98 6.73 -3.71
CA PRO A 218 -1.06 8.15 -3.92
C PRO A 218 -2.53 8.53 -3.84
N VAL A 219 -2.82 9.71 -3.30
CA VAL A 219 -4.20 10.17 -3.16
C VAL A 219 -4.86 10.33 -4.54
N CYS A 220 -4.10 10.43 -5.63
CA CYS A 220 -4.56 10.57 -7.01
C CYS A 220 -3.44 10.12 -7.98
N PHE A 221 -3.67 9.39 -9.07
CA PHE A 221 -4.06 10.00 -10.35
C PHE A 221 -5.38 10.79 -10.26
N ARG A 222 -5.33 12.07 -10.56
CA ARG A 222 -6.51 12.72 -11.13
C ARG A 222 -6.31 12.60 -12.64
#